data_AF-R7U5R5-F1
#
_entry.id   AF-R7U5R5-F1
#
_cell.length_a   1.000
_cell.length_b   1.000
_cell.length_c   1.000
_cell.angle_alpha   90.00
_cell.angle_beta   90.00
_cell.angle_gamma   90.00
#
_symmetry.space_group_name_H-M   'P 1'
#
loop_
_entity.id
_entity.type
_entity.pdbx_description
1 polymer ?
#
loop_
_entity_poly.entity_id
_entity_poly.type
_entity_poly.pdbx_seq_one_letter_code
_entity_poly.pdbx_strand_id
1 'polypeptide(L)'
;TLCLTAVSPSTLCLTAVNSSTLCLTAVNSSTLCLTAVNSSTLCLTAVNSSTLCLTAVNPSTLCLTTVNSSTLCPTEVNPSTLCLTMVNSSILCLTAVNPSTLCLTMVNSS
;
A
#
# COMPACT_ATOMS: atom_id res chain seq x y z
N THR A 1 -9.72 4.23 14.25
CA THR A 1 -9.23 3.07 13.47
C THR A 1 -10.26 2.72 12.43
N LEU A 2 -9.85 2.56 11.16
CA LEU A 2 -10.70 2.13 10.06
C LEU A 2 -10.13 0.84 9.47
N CYS A 3 -10.95 -0.20 9.41
CA CYS A 3 -10.59 -1.48 8.81
C CYS A 3 -11.59 -1.82 7.71
N LEU A 4 -11.09 -2.07 6.50
CA LEU A 4 -11.92 -2.44 5.35
C LEU A 4 -11.41 -3.75 4.73
N THR A 5 -12.36 -4.61 4.38
CA THR A 5 -12.10 -5.80 3.56
C THR A 5 -13.01 -5.75 2.35
N ALA A 6 -12.43 -5.88 1.17
CA ALA A 6 -13.16 -5.93 -0.09
C ALA A 6 -12.77 -7.19 -0.88
N VAL A 7 -13.78 -7.93 -1.34
CA VAL A 7 -13.60 -9.16 -2.10
C VAL A 7 -14.18 -8.97 -3.50
N SER A 8 -13.35 -9.17 -4.50
CA SER A 8 -13.66 -9.01 -5.92
C SER A 8 -14.18 -7.62 -6.35
N PRO A 9 -13.68 -6.49 -5.82
CA PRO A 9 -14.05 -5.19 -6.36
C PRO A 9 -13.34 -4.94 -7.68
N SER A 10 -14.09 -4.54 -8.72
CA SER A 10 -13.47 -4.05 -9.95
C SER A 10 -12.54 -2.87 -9.66
N THR A 11 -13.00 -1.94 -8.83
CA THR A 11 -12.24 -0.76 -8.40
C THR A 11 -12.52 -0.48 -6.92
N LEU A 12 -11.47 -0.17 -6.15
CA LEU A 12 -11.59 0.32 -4.79
C LEU A 12 -10.78 1.60 -4.61
N CYS A 13 -11.45 2.67 -4.20
CA CYS A 13 -10.82 3.95 -3.90
C CYS A 13 -11.11 4.32 -2.45
N LEU A 14 -10.08 4.64 -1.68
CA LEU A 14 -10.23 5.05 -0.28
C LEU A 14 -9.36 6.28 0.02
N THR A 15 -9.97 7.23 0.72
CA THR A 15 -9.30 8.42 1.24
C THR A 15 -9.49 8.47 2.74
N ALA A 16 -8.39 8.59 3.49
CA ALA A 16 -8.41 8.77 4.93
C ALA A 16 -7.59 9.99 5.33
N VAL A 17 -8.13 10.79 6.26
CA VAL A 17 -7.47 11.99 6.79
C VAL A 17 -7.53 11.91 8.31
N ASN A 18 -6.40 12.20 8.97
CA ASN A 18 -6.29 12.22 10.44
C ASN A 18 -6.78 10.92 11.11
N SER A 19 -6.33 9.78 10.57
CA SER A 19 -6.70 8.46 11.09
C SER A 19 -5.56 7.86 11.91
N SER A 20 -5.80 7.49 13.16
CA SER A 20 -4.76 6.82 13.97
C SER A 20 -4.27 5.52 13.31
N THR A 21 -5.19 4.75 12.73
CA THR A 21 -4.87 3.48 12.09
C THR A 21 -5.82 3.23 10.93
N LEU A 22 -5.26 2.84 9.79
CA LEU A 22 -5.97 2.41 8.60
C LEU A 22 -5.47 1.03 8.17
N CYS A 23 -6.38 0.06 8.10
CA CYS A 23 -6.11 -1.29 7.62
C CYS A 23 -7.01 -1.60 6.43
N LEU A 24 -6.42 -1.99 5.30
CA LEU A 24 -7.19 -2.36 4.12
C LEU A 24 -6.69 -3.69 3.56
N THR A 25 -7.64 -4.61 3.37
CA THR A 25 -7.43 -5.89 2.68
C THR A 25 -8.29 -5.91 1.41
N ALA A 26 -7.65 -6.08 0.26
CA ALA A 26 -8.33 -6.23 -1.02
C ALA A 26 -7.93 -7.56 -1.67
N VAL A 27 -8.93 -8.32 -2.10
CA VAL A 27 -8.74 -9.61 -2.76
C VAL A 27 -9.37 -9.55 -4.15
N ASN A 28 -8.63 -9.96 -5.17
CA ASN A 28 -9.04 -9.99 -6.57
C ASN A 28 -9.56 -8.63 -7.06
N SER A 29 -8.71 -7.60 -6.98
CA SER A 29 -9.09 -6.25 -7.44
C SER A 29 -8.39 -5.89 -8.74
N SER A 30 -9.10 -5.31 -9.70
CA SER A 30 -8.41 -4.78 -10.88
C SER A 30 -7.61 -3.53 -10.52
N THR A 31 -8.22 -2.62 -9.75
CA THR A 31 -7.61 -1.35 -9.39
C THR A 31 -7.84 -0.99 -7.93
N LEU A 32 -6.75 -0.75 -7.20
CA LEU A 32 -6.75 -0.26 -5.84
C LEU A 32 -6.05 1.10 -5.75
N CYS A 33 -6.79 2.12 -5.30
CA CYS A 33 -6.25 3.46 -5.07
C CYS A 33 -6.46 3.86 -3.60
N LEU A 34 -5.38 4.18 -2.90
CA LEU A 34 -5.43 4.60 -1.51
C LEU A 34 -4.68 5.92 -1.31
N THR A 35 -5.34 6.87 -0.66
CA THR A 35 -4.74 8.13 -0.21
C THR A 35 -4.90 8.27 1.29
N ALA A 36 -3.80 8.42 2.02
CA ALA A 36 -3.81 8.62 3.46
C ALA A 36 -2.99 9.84 3.86
N VAL A 37 -3.57 10.74 4.63
CA VAL A 37 -2.90 11.96 5.12
C VAL A 37 -2.92 11.97 6.64
N ASN A 38 -1.76 12.21 7.25
CA ASN A 38 -1.56 12.24 8.70
C ASN A 38 -2.13 10.98 9.37
N SER A 39 -1.80 9.81 8.83
CA SER A 39 -2.21 8.54 9.41
C SER A 39 -1.07 7.92 10.20
N SER A 40 -1.22 7.67 11.50
CA SER A 40 -0.10 7.16 12.30
C SER A 40 0.34 5.78 11.81
N THR A 41 -0.61 4.89 11.51
CA THR A 41 -0.31 3.56 10.97
C THR A 41 -1.17 3.25 9.76
N LEU A 42 -0.51 2.80 8.69
CA LEU A 42 -1.15 2.33 7.47
C LEU A 42 -0.71 0.88 7.17
N CYS A 43 -1.67 -0.03 7.11
CA CYS A 43 -1.45 -1.42 6.74
C CYS A 43 -2.31 -1.77 5.51
N LEU A 44 -1.65 -2.12 4.40
CA LEU A 44 -2.31 -2.50 3.16
C LEU A 44 -1.91 -3.92 2.76
N THR A 45 -2.90 -4.77 2.53
CA THR A 45 -2.71 -6.10 1.94
C THR A 45 -3.53 -6.21 0.66
N ALA A 46 -2.87 -6.48 -0.47
CA ALA A 46 -3.53 -6.70 -1.74
C ALA A 46 -3.15 -8.07 -2.32
N VAL A 47 -4.16 -8.85 -2.68
CA VAL A 47 -3.99 -10.19 -3.28
C VAL A 47 -4.62 -10.19 -4.66
N ASN A 48 -3.86 -10.60 -5.67
CA ASN A 48 -4.25 -10.60 -7.08
C ASN A 48 -4.77 -9.23 -7.52
N SER A 49 -3.86 -8.25 -7.57
CA SER A 49 -4.18 -6.88 -7.97
C SER A 49 -3.59 -6.58 -9.34
N SER A 50 -4.36 -6.06 -10.29
CA SER A 50 -3.71 -5.62 -11.55
C SER A 50 -2.91 -4.35 -11.29
N THR A 51 -3.51 -3.37 -10.63
CA THR A 51 -2.88 -2.07 -10.36
C THR A 51 -3.11 -1.66 -8.91
N LEU A 52 -2.04 -1.27 -8.22
CA LEU A 52 -2.11 -0.66 -6.90
C LEU A 52 -1.39 0.69 -6.89
N CYS A 53 -2.13 1.74 -6.56
CA CYS A 53 -1.62 3.09 -6.37
C CYS A 53 -1.82 3.48 -4.90
N LEU A 54 -0.74 3.88 -4.25
CA LEU A 54 -0.76 4.31 -2.85
C LEU A 54 -0.07 5.66 -2.72
N THR A 55 -0.74 6.60 -2.06
CA THR A 55 -0.15 7.87 -1.66
C THR A 55 -0.33 8.04 -0.16
N ALA A 56 0.76 8.13 0.59
CA ALA A 56 0.69 8.52 1.99
C ALA A 56 1.59 9.72 2.34
N VAL A 57 1.05 10.58 3.21
CA VAL A 57 1.70 11.81 3.65
C VAL A 57 1.78 11.83 5.17
N ASN A 58 3.01 11.95 5.68
CA ASN A 58 3.40 11.91 7.08
C ASN A 58 2.90 10.67 7.84
N PRO A 59 3.03 9.42 7.32
CA PRO A 59 2.73 8.27 8.14
C PRO A 59 3.84 8.01 9.16
N SER A 60 3.50 7.63 10.39
CA SER A 60 4.52 7.12 11.32
C SER A 60 5.00 5.74 10.85
N THR A 61 4.07 4.90 10.39
CA THR A 61 4.39 3.56 9.88
C THR A 61 3.53 3.21 8.69
N LEU A 62 4.16 2.71 7.64
CA LEU A 62 3.50 2.12 6.49
C LEU A 62 3.99 0.69 6.26
N CYS A 63 3.05 -0.25 6.20
CA CYS A 63 3.28 -1.64 5.85
C CYS A 63 2.42 -2.01 4.64
N LEU A 64 3.08 -2.35 3.53
CA LEU A 64 2.43 -2.80 2.31
C LEU A 64 2.85 -4.23 2.00
N THR A 65 1.87 -5.10 1.83
CA THR A 65 2.06 -6.46 1.34
C THR A 65 1.25 -6.67 0.08
N THR A 66 1.91 -7.09 -0.99
CA THR A 66 1.25 -7.41 -2.27
C THR A 66 1.61 -8.81 -2.73
N VAL A 67 0.60 -9.56 -3.14
CA VAL A 67 0.76 -10.91 -3.70
C VAL A 67 0.14 -10.93 -5.09
N ASN A 68 0.93 -11.30 -6.10
CA ASN A 68 0.55 -11.32 -7.51
C ASN A 68 0.01 -9.97 -7.97
N SER A 69 0.91 -9.01 -8.18
CA SER A 69 0.52 -7.67 -8.65
C SER A 69 1.19 -7.31 -9.96
N SER A 70 0.43 -6.88 -10.96
CA SER A 70 1.07 -6.46 -12.22
C SER A 70 1.82 -5.15 -12.03
N THR A 71 1.20 -4.16 -11.40
CA THR A 71 1.79 -2.83 -11.20
C THR A 71 1.60 -2.33 -9.77
N LEU A 72 2.68 -1.82 -9.18
CA LEU A 72 2.70 -1.24 -7.84
C LEU A 72 3.34 0.16 -7.84
N CYS A 73 2.60 1.18 -7.40
CA CYS A 73 3.01 2.59 -7.43
C CYS A 73 2.82 3.31 -6.07
N PRO A 74 3.65 3.03 -5.05
CA PRO A 74 3.64 3.75 -3.78
C PRO A 74 4.40 5.09 -3.86
N THR A 75 3.78 6.13 -3.31
CA THR A 75 4.32 7.49 -3.19
C THR A 75 4.19 7.97 -1.74
N GLU A 76 5.32 8.14 -1.08
CA GLU A 76 5.38 8.43 0.35
C GLU A 76 6.15 9.72 0.65
N VAL A 77 5.58 10.54 1.54
CA VAL A 77 6.20 11.81 1.98
C VAL A 77 6.37 11.81 3.49
N ASN A 78 7.61 11.92 3.95
CA ASN A 78 8.05 11.91 5.35
C ASN A 78 7.55 10.70 6.19
N PRO A 79 7.63 9.45 5.69
CA PRO A 79 7.33 8.31 6.54
C PRO A 79 8.41 8.12 7.61
N SER A 80 8.05 7.86 8.87
CA SER A 80 9.08 7.42 9.83
C SER A 80 9.56 6.01 9.50
N THR A 81 8.65 5.11 9.16
CA THR A 81 8.97 3.73 8.72
C THR A 81 8.16 3.35 7.49
N LEU A 82 8.84 2.81 6.47
CA LEU A 82 8.25 2.26 5.26
C LEU A 82 8.71 0.81 5.06
N CYS A 83 7.76 -0.13 5.09
CA CYS A 83 7.98 -1.55 4.87
C CYS A 83 7.16 -2.05 3.68
N LEU A 84 7.84 -2.54 2.65
CA LEU A 84 7.23 -3.04 1.42
C LEU A 84 7.63 -4.50 1.21
N THR A 85 6.63 -5.39 1.11
CA THR A 85 6.80 -6.80 0.77
C THR A 85 6.02 -7.11 -0.49
N MET A 86 6.71 -7.58 -1.52
CA MET A 86 6.12 -7.91 -2.81
C MET A 86 6.42 -9.36 -3.17
N VAL A 87 5.38 -10.08 -3.59
CA VAL A 87 5.49 -11.44 -4.12
C VAL A 87 4.90 -11.46 -5.52
N ASN A 88 5.70 -11.91 -6.50
CA ASN A 88 5.32 -11.99 -7.91
C ASN A 88 4.77 -10.65 -8.45
N SER A 89 5.60 -9.62 -8.37
CA SER A 89 5.27 -8.30 -8.92
C SER A 89 6.00 -8.04 -10.23
N SER A 90 5.27 -7.63 -11.25
CA SER A 90 5.89 -7.35 -12.56
C SER A 90 6.54 -5.97 -12.63
N ILE A 91 5.93 -4.96 -12.01
CA ILE A 91 6.40 -3.57 -12.05
C ILE A 91 6.27 -2.93 -10.66
N LEU A 92 7.37 -2.30 -10.19
CA LEU A 92 7.39 -1.43 -9.01
C LEU A 92 7.90 -0.03 -9.40
N CYS A 93 7.11 1.00 -9.09
CA CYS A 93 7.47 2.41 -9.17
C CYS A 93 7.36 3.04 -7.77
N LEU A 94 8.45 2.99 -6.99
CA LEU A 94 8.49 3.56 -5.64
C LEU A 94 9.04 4.99 -5.63
N THR A 95 8.30 5.90 -5.00
CA THR A 95 8.80 7.22 -4.59
C THR A 95 8.68 7.38 -3.08
N ALA A 96 9.80 7.64 -2.40
CA ALA A 96 9.81 7.91 -0.95
C ALA A 96 10.66 9.15 -0.66
N VAL A 97 10.05 10.16 -0.05
CA VAL A 97 10.70 11.44 0.31
C VAL A 97 10.93 11.48 1.81
N ASN A 98 12.19 11.67 2.23
CA ASN A 98 12.62 11.72 3.63
C ASN A 98 12.15 10.55 4.53
N PRO A 99 12.25 9.28 4.09
CA PRO A 99 11.98 8.17 4.99
C PRO A 99 13.05 8.11 6.10
N SER A 100 12.65 7.93 7.36
CA SER A 100 13.65 7.63 8.41
C SER A 100 14.14 6.18 8.32
N THR A 101 13.25 5.25 7.96
CA THR A 101 13.56 3.84 7.73
C THR A 101 12.85 3.31 6.50
N LEU A 102 13.57 2.55 5.65
CA LEU A 102 13.04 1.90 4.45
C LEU A 102 13.44 0.42 4.42
N CYS A 103 12.46 -0.47 4.32
CA CYS A 103 12.62 -1.91 4.16
C CYS A 103 11.88 -2.38 2.91
N LEU A 104 12.60 -3.04 2.00
CA LEU A 104 12.09 -3.54 0.73
C LEU A 104 12.42 -5.03 0.59
N THR A 105 11.39 -5.86 0.45
CA THR A 105 11.52 -7.28 0.17
C THR A 105 10.77 -7.62 -1.12
N MET A 106 11.47 -8.22 -2.08
CA MET A 106 10.90 -8.68 -3.34
C MET A 106 11.18 -10.17 -3.49
N VAL A 107 10.12 -10.95 -3.69
CA VAL A 107 10.18 -12.38 -3.97
C VAL A 107 9.55 -12.62 -5.33
N ASN A 108 10.35 -13.09 -6.28
CA ASN A 108 9.85 -13.52 -7.58
C ASN A 108 9.91 -15.04 -7.63
N SER A 109 8.76 -15.67 -7.82
CA SER A 109 8.69 -17.11 -8.08
C SER A 109 9.06 -17.34 -9.55
N SER A 110 10.05 -18.21 -9.78
CA SER A 110 10.51 -18.63 -11.12
C SER A 110 9.45 -19.46 -11.84
#